data_AF-A0A924D1W7-F1
#
_entry.id   AF-A0A924D1W7-F1
#
_cell.length_a   1.000
_cell.length_b   1.000
_cell.length_c   1.000
_cell.angle_alpha   90.00
_cell.angle_beta   90.00
_cell.angle_gamma   90.00
#
_symmetry.space_group_name_H-M   'P 1'
#
loop_
_entity.id
_entity.type
_entity.pdbx_description
1 polymer ?
#
loop_
_entity_poly.entity_id
_entity_poly.type
_entity_poly.pdbx_seq_one_letter_code
_entity_poly.pdbx_strand_id
1 'polypeptide(L)'
;MKLSIKNMVCPRCIIVVKQELEKIKLVAENVTLGEITFKEVLSDEHLTYLKNGLASHGFEVLDDRKAMIIEKVKNIIVSIIHSTEEVAIKRNFSDIIAEQIP
;
A
#
# COMPACT_ATOMS: atom_id res chain seq x y z
N MET A 1 10.22 -0.05 9.71
CA MET A 1 9.84 1.13 8.88
C MET A 1 8.59 0.83 8.08
N LYS A 2 7.72 1.82 7.83
CA LYS A 2 6.53 1.67 6.96
C LYS A 2 6.63 2.63 5.78
N LEU A 3 6.31 2.15 4.57
CA LEU A 3 6.16 2.95 3.36
C LEU A 3 4.71 2.91 2.89
N SER A 4 4.16 4.07 2.55
CA SER A 4 2.86 4.16 1.87
C SER A 4 3.08 4.29 0.37
N ILE A 5 2.32 3.53 -0.41
CA ILE A 5 2.47 3.42 -1.86
C ILE A 5 1.18 3.85 -2.54
N LYS A 6 1.29 4.78 -3.46
CA LYS A 6 0.21 5.26 -4.32
C LYS A 6 0.02 4.35 -5.52
N ASN A 7 -1.21 4.33 -6.04
CA ASN A 7 -1.62 3.62 -7.27
C ASN A 7 -1.64 2.08 -7.13
N MET A 8 -1.55 1.54 -5.91
CA MET A 8 -1.85 0.13 -5.66
C MET A 8 -3.36 -0.07 -5.53
N VAL A 9 -3.98 -0.75 -6.48
CA VAL A 9 -5.46 -0.83 -6.56
C VAL A 9 -6.03 -2.26 -6.52
N CYS A 10 -5.19 -3.29 -6.56
CA CYS A 10 -5.66 -4.68 -6.52
C CYS A 10 -4.59 -5.64 -5.99
N PRO A 11 -4.94 -6.90 -5.66
CA PRO A 11 -3.98 -7.91 -5.20
C PRO A 11 -2.82 -8.14 -6.16
N ARG A 12 -2.99 -7.92 -7.48
CA ARG A 12 -1.88 -8.02 -8.45
C ARG A 12 -0.80 -6.98 -8.21
N CYS A 13 -1.13 -5.80 -7.68
CA CYS A 13 -0.14 -4.79 -7.32
C CYS A 13 0.80 -5.31 -6.23
N ILE A 14 0.29 -6.10 -5.26
CA ILE A 14 1.10 -6.71 -4.20
C ILE A 14 2.14 -7.67 -4.81
N ILE A 15 1.75 -8.44 -5.83
CA ILE A 15 2.65 -9.36 -6.53
C ILE A 15 3.80 -8.59 -7.18
N VAL A 16 3.49 -7.51 -7.91
CA VAL A 16 4.50 -6.67 -8.56
C VAL A 16 5.46 -6.07 -7.54
N VAL A 17 4.95 -5.54 -6.42
CA VAL A 17 5.79 -4.99 -5.35
C VAL A 17 6.72 -6.06 -4.77
N LYS A 18 6.23 -7.28 -4.52
CA LYS A 18 7.06 -8.39 -4.04
C LYS A 18 8.16 -8.76 -5.05
N GLN A 19 7.85 -8.76 -6.35
CA GLN A 19 8.85 -9.01 -7.39
C GLN A 19 9.94 -7.92 -7.42
N GLU A 20 9.56 -6.64 -7.27
CA GLU A 20 10.56 -5.55 -7.19
C GLU A 20 11.46 -5.68 -5.96
N LEU A 21 10.89 -6.08 -4.81
CA LEU A 21 11.65 -6.37 -3.59
C LEU A 21 12.63 -7.54 -3.77
N GLU A 22 12.21 -8.61 -4.43
CA GLU A 22 13.05 -9.77 -4.73
C GLU A 22 14.23 -9.42 -5.65
N LYS A 23 14.01 -8.58 -6.67
CA LYS A 23 15.08 -8.14 -7.59
C LYS A 23 16.23 -7.45 -6.89
N ILE A 24 15.93 -6.66 -5.86
CA ILE A 24 16.91 -5.95 -5.04
C ILE A 24 17.31 -6.71 -3.77
N LYS A 25 16.91 -7.99 -3.65
CA LYS A 25 17.20 -8.89 -2.52
C LYS A 25 16.79 -8.34 -1.16
N LEU A 26 15.65 -7.65 -1.13
CA LEU A 26 15.17 -6.95 0.06
C LEU A 26 13.93 -7.65 0.62
N VAL A 27 13.95 -7.95 1.92
CA VAL A 27 12.88 -8.70 2.58
C VAL A 27 11.94 -7.73 3.30
N ALA A 28 10.69 -7.64 2.83
CA ALA A 28 9.63 -6.97 3.57
C ALA A 28 9.06 -7.90 4.65
N GLU A 29 8.69 -7.32 5.78
CA GLU A 29 7.94 -8.01 6.84
C GLU A 29 6.49 -8.24 6.39
N ASN A 30 5.87 -7.24 5.76
CA ASN A 30 4.52 -7.36 5.21
C ASN A 30 4.35 -6.47 3.98
N VAL A 31 3.56 -6.92 3.01
CA VAL A 31 3.13 -6.15 1.84
C VAL A 31 1.61 -6.27 1.75
N THR A 32 0.93 -5.16 2.00
CA THR A 32 -0.53 -5.03 1.87
C THR A 32 -0.88 -3.98 0.84
N LEU A 33 -2.17 -3.80 0.55
CA LEU A 33 -2.60 -2.85 -0.46
C LEU A 33 -2.23 -1.42 -0.05
N GLY A 34 -1.34 -0.80 -0.83
CA GLY A 34 -0.82 0.55 -0.64
C GLY A 34 0.17 0.71 0.51
N GLU A 35 0.72 -0.38 1.03
CA GLU A 35 1.65 -0.30 2.16
C GLU A 35 2.68 -1.43 2.18
N ILE A 36 3.91 -1.07 2.54
CA ILE A 36 5.01 -2.01 2.76
C ILE A 36 5.58 -1.77 4.16
N THR A 37 5.73 -2.85 4.93
CA THR A 37 6.35 -2.80 6.25
C THR A 37 7.65 -3.58 6.24
N PHE A 38 8.70 -2.99 6.81
CA PHE A 38 10.02 -3.56 6.99
C PHE A 38 10.34 -3.64 8.48
N LYS A 39 10.99 -4.73 8.88
CA LYS A 39 11.46 -4.89 10.26
C LYS A 39 12.50 -3.82 10.63
N GLU A 40 13.35 -3.45 9.68
CA GLU A 40 14.44 -2.51 9.87
C GLU A 40 14.25 -1.25 9.00
N VAL A 41 15.08 -0.24 9.24
CA VAL A 41 15.13 0.97 8.40
C VAL A 41 15.99 0.66 7.18
N LEU A 42 15.50 0.99 5.99
CA LEU A 42 16.25 0.79 4.76
C LEU A 42 17.36 1.83 4.63
N SER A 43 18.48 1.45 4.02
CA SER A 43 19.48 2.43 3.57
C SER A 43 18.93 3.30 2.44
N ASP A 44 19.46 4.51 2.28
CA ASP A 44 19.05 5.44 1.23
C ASP A 44 19.22 4.84 -0.18
N GLU A 45 20.26 4.04 -0.36
CA GLU A 45 20.52 3.33 -1.61
C GLU A 45 19.42 2.30 -1.92
N HIS A 46 19.08 1.43 -0.95
CA HIS A 46 17.99 0.47 -1.12
C HIS A 46 16.63 1.14 -1.33
N LEU A 47 16.37 2.24 -0.61
CA LEU A 47 15.15 3.00 -0.78
C LEU A 47 15.06 3.62 -2.18
N THR A 48 16.18 4.11 -2.72
CA THR A 48 16.26 4.68 -4.06
C THR A 48 16.02 3.62 -5.14
N TYR A 49 16.67 2.45 -5.03
CA TYR A 49 16.44 1.34 -5.96
C TYR A 49 14.97 0.88 -5.93
N LEU A 50 14.39 0.75 -4.73
CA LEU A 50 13.00 0.37 -4.57
C LEU A 50 12.07 1.41 -5.23
N LYS A 51 12.28 2.71 -4.96
CA LYS A 51 11.49 3.80 -5.57
C LYS A 51 11.54 3.75 -7.10
N ASN A 52 12.73 3.54 -7.68
CA ASN A 52 12.89 3.46 -9.13
C ASN A 52 12.19 2.23 -9.74
N GLY A 53 12.33 1.06 -9.11
CA GLY A 53 11.64 -0.15 -9.54
C GLY A 53 10.12 0.02 -9.50
N LEU A 54 9.59 0.55 -8.40
CA LEU A 54 8.17 0.85 -8.23
C LEU A 54 7.65 1.89 -9.25
N ALA A 55 8.43 2.94 -9.52
CA ALA A 55 8.07 3.97 -10.49
C ALA A 55 7.91 3.42 -11.92
N SER A 56 8.67 2.39 -12.29
CA SER A 56 8.53 1.73 -13.60
C SER A 56 7.17 1.06 -13.82
N HIS A 57 6.47 0.74 -12.73
CA HIS A 57 5.10 0.19 -12.72
C HIS A 57 4.03 1.25 -12.41
N GLY A 58 4.41 2.53 -12.38
CA GLY A 58 3.50 3.65 -12.07
C GLY A 58 3.15 3.80 -10.58
N PHE A 59 3.88 3.12 -9.69
CA PHE A 59 3.73 3.29 -8.25
C PHE A 59 4.60 4.45 -7.73
N GLU A 60 4.15 5.09 -6.66
CA GLU A 60 4.85 6.22 -6.05
C GLU A 60 4.92 6.00 -4.53
N VAL A 61 6.11 6.13 -3.94
CA VAL A 61 6.27 6.09 -2.48
C VAL A 61 5.91 7.46 -1.92
N LEU A 62 4.90 7.52 -1.06
CA LEU A 62 4.38 8.74 -0.46
C LEU A 62 5.18 9.15 0.78
N ASP A 63 5.42 10.45 0.90
CA ASP A 63 6.01 11.13 2.06
C ASP A 63 5.05 12.16 2.69
N ASP A 64 4.17 12.75 1.88
CA ASP A 64 3.14 13.68 2.34
C ASP A 64 2.01 12.99 3.13
N ARG A 65 1.77 13.47 4.35
CA ARG A 65 0.76 12.90 5.25
C ARG A 65 -0.66 12.95 4.68
N LYS A 66 -1.02 14.02 3.95
CA LYS A 66 -2.37 14.10 3.36
C LYS A 66 -2.52 13.09 2.22
N ALA A 67 -1.52 12.95 1.37
CA ALA A 67 -1.49 11.95 0.32
C ALA A 67 -1.59 10.53 0.89
N MET A 68 -0.88 10.23 1.98
CA MET A 68 -0.98 8.94 2.67
C MET A 68 -2.41 8.66 3.17
N ILE A 69 -3.09 9.66 3.76
CA ILE A 69 -4.48 9.50 4.22
C ILE A 69 -5.40 9.26 3.03
N ILE A 70 -5.29 10.05 1.95
CA ILE A 70 -6.10 9.89 0.74
C ILE A 70 -5.96 8.47 0.18
N GLU A 71 -4.74 7.95 0.11
CA GLU A 71 -4.50 6.62 -0.42
C GLU A 71 -5.03 5.52 0.52
N LYS A 72 -4.91 5.70 1.83
CA LYS A 72 -5.50 4.79 2.82
C LYS A 72 -7.02 4.71 2.66
N VAL A 73 -7.70 5.85 2.50
CA VAL A 73 -9.15 5.90 2.24
C VAL A 73 -9.51 5.11 0.98
N LYS A 74 -8.79 5.29 -0.12
CA LYS A 74 -9.02 4.53 -1.36
C LYS A 74 -8.82 3.04 -1.15
N ASN A 75 -7.77 2.62 -0.43
CA ASN A 75 -7.49 1.21 -0.19
C ASN A 75 -8.55 0.53 0.68
N ILE A 76 -9.11 1.25 1.66
CA ILE A 76 -10.24 0.79 2.46
C ILE A 76 -11.46 0.54 1.55
N ILE A 77 -11.78 1.50 0.67
CA ILE A 77 -12.90 1.36 -0.27
C ILE A 77 -12.69 0.17 -1.21
N VAL A 78 -11.50 0.02 -1.79
CA VAL A 78 -11.14 -1.12 -2.65
C VAL A 78 -11.29 -2.43 -1.89
N SER A 79 -10.85 -2.50 -0.63
CA SER A 79 -11.01 -3.68 0.20
C SER A 79 -12.48 -4.03 0.40
N ILE A 80 -13.33 -3.05 0.72
CA ILE A 80 -14.77 -3.25 0.93
C ILE A 80 -15.44 -3.79 -0.32
N ILE A 81 -15.12 -3.24 -1.50
CA ILE A 81 -15.72 -3.65 -2.78
C ILE A 81 -15.30 -5.06 -3.20
N HIS A 82 -14.06 -5.45 -2.90
CA HIS A 82 -13.53 -6.77 -3.25
C HIS A 82 -13.79 -7.85 -2.20
N SER A 83 -14.27 -7.50 -1.01
CA SER A 83 -14.67 -8.48 -0.01
C SER A 83 -15.82 -9.31 -0.56
N THR A 84 -15.62 -10.63 -0.64
CA THR A 84 -16.56 -11.64 -1.18
C THR A 84 -17.80 -11.86 -0.31
N GLU A 85 -17.89 -11.15 0.81
CA GLU A 85 -19.13 -11.05 1.56
C GLU A 85 -20.07 -10.15 0.75
N GLU A 86 -20.93 -10.78 -0.06
CA GLU A 86 -22.22 -10.22 -0.53
C GLU A 86 -23.11 -9.89 0.68
N VAL A 87 -22.62 -9.02 1.56
CA VAL A 87 -23.32 -8.60 2.75
C VAL A 87 -23.63 -7.15 2.46
N ALA A 88 -24.90 -6.92 2.14
CA ALA A 88 -25.54 -5.62 2.20
C ALA A 88 -24.80 -4.76 3.21
N ILE A 89 -23.99 -3.81 2.75
CA ILE A 89 -23.12 -3.02 3.62
C ILE A 89 -24.06 -2.21 4.50
N LYS A 90 -24.37 -2.71 5.71
CA LYS A 90 -25.36 -2.13 6.62
C LYS A 90 -24.84 -0.87 7.34
N ARG A 91 -23.62 -0.45 7.02
CA ARG A 91 -22.91 0.66 7.66
C ARG A 91 -22.48 1.66 6.60
N ASN A 92 -22.43 2.94 6.95
CA ASN A 92 -21.94 3.94 6.01
C ASN A 92 -20.42 3.78 5.81
N PHE A 93 -19.95 4.02 4.59
CA PHE A 93 -18.53 3.96 4.27
C PHE A 93 -17.76 4.99 5.11
N SER A 94 -18.37 6.16 5.37
CA SER A 94 -17.82 7.19 6.25
C SER A 94 -17.48 6.65 7.64
N ASP A 95 -18.33 5.81 8.22
CA ASP A 95 -18.15 5.28 9.57
C ASP A 95 -16.97 4.29 9.60
N ILE A 96 -16.90 3.43 8.59
CA ILE A 96 -15.81 2.45 8.45
C ILE A 96 -14.47 3.16 8.21
N ILE A 97 -14.46 4.19 7.37
CA ILE A 97 -13.26 4.97 7.07
C ILE A 97 -12.79 5.70 8.33
N ALA A 98 -13.68 6.36 9.07
CA ALA A 98 -13.37 7.09 10.29
C ALA A 98 -12.74 6.22 11.38
N GLU A 99 -13.11 4.94 11.48
CA GLU A 99 -12.50 3.97 12.42
C GLU A 99 -11.05 3.59 12.07
N GLN A 100 -10.64 3.76 10.80
CA GLN A 100 -9.36 3.29 10.29
C GLN A 100 -8.37 4.42 9.96
N ILE A 101 -8.80 5.68 10.00
CA ILE A 101 -7.92 6.83 9.80
C ILE A 101 -7.66 7.56 11.14
N PRO A 102 -6.44 8.08 11.35
CA PRO A 102 -6.08 8.82 12.56
C PRO A 102 -6.71 10.22 12.62
#